data_AF-A0A821NVJ1-F1
#
_entry.id   AF-A0A821NVJ1-F1
#
_cell.length_a   1.000
_cell.length_b   1.000
_cell.length_c   1.000
_cell.angle_alpha   90.00
_cell.angle_beta   90.00
_cell.angle_gamma   90.00
#
_symmetry.space_group_name_H-M   'P 1'
#
loop_
_entity.id
_entity.type
_entity.pdbx_description
1 polymer ?
#
loop_
_entity_poly.entity_id
_entity_poly.type
_entity_poly.pdbx_seq_one_letter_code
_entity_poly.pdbx_strand_id
1 'polypeptide(L)' 'MHSEREPGEIVICIGTDSAWASPFPLVGALVLEMGGMLQYDAIVSREYGLPAVVGVANAKKLFQNSHL' A
#
# COMPACT_ATOMS: atom_id res chain seq x y z
N MET A 1 8.16 -2.29 -12.28
CA MET A 1 7.34 -3.15 -11.39
C MET A 1 6.12 -3.56 -12.21
N HIS A 2 6.30 -4.49 -13.14
CA HIS A 2 5.22 -5.05 -13.96
C HIS A 2 4.81 -6.37 -13.32
N SER A 3 3.74 -6.33 -12.55
CA SER A 3 3.09 -7.49 -11.96
C SER A 3 1.60 -7.23 -12.15
N GLU A 4 0.91 -8.14 -12.82
CA GLU A 4 -0.55 -8.15 -12.92
C GLU A 4 -1.08 -8.14 -11.49
N ARG A 5 -1.56 -6.99 -11.03
CA ARG A 5 -2.18 -6.86 -9.72
C ARG A 5 -3.63 -7.25 -9.86
N GLU A 6 -4.03 -8.28 -9.12
CA GLU A 6 -5.42 -8.67 -9.05
C GLU A 6 -6.24 -7.58 -8.36
N PRO A 7 -7.44 -7.25 -8.87
CA PRO A 7 -8.33 -6.32 -8.19
C PRO A 7 -8.54 -6.74 -6.73
N GLY A 8 -8.33 -5.82 -5.80
CA GLY A 8 -8.49 -6.10 -4.38
C GLY A 8 -7.24 -6.67 -3.69
N GLU A 9 -6.11 -6.80 -4.37
CA GLU A 9 -4.84 -7.21 -3.75
C GLU A 9 -4.45 -6.25 -2.60
N ILE A 10 -4.01 -6.81 -1.47
CA ILE A 10 -3.44 -6.04 -0.36
C ILE A 10 -1.94 -5.88 -0.62
N VAL A 11 -1.50 -4.63 -0.75
CA VAL A 11 -0.10 -4.37 -1.10
C VAL A 11 0.68 -3.89 0.10
N ILE A 12 1.85 -4.51 0.30
CA ILE A 12 2.77 -4.23 1.41
C ILE A 12 4.07 -3.67 0.84
N CYS A 13 4.41 -2.43 1.20
CA CYS A 13 5.62 -1.77 0.73
C CYS A 13 6.24 -0.86 1.79
N ILE A 14 7.46 -0.39 1.53
CA ILE A 14 8.19 0.45 2.48
C ILE A 14 7.64 1.88 2.46
N GLY A 15 7.31 2.39 1.28
CA GLY A 15 6.75 3.71 1.05
C GLY A 15 6.16 3.78 -0.35
N THR A 16 5.36 4.80 -0.63
CA THR A 16 4.90 5.08 -1.98
C THR A 16 5.73 6.20 -2.63
N ASP A 17 5.82 6.18 -3.94
CA ASP A 17 6.38 7.26 -4.75
C ASP A 17 5.35 7.75 -5.76
N SER A 18 5.69 8.75 -6.57
CA SER A 18 4.79 9.34 -7.57
C SER A 18 4.24 8.34 -8.60
N ALA A 19 4.83 7.13 -8.72
CA ALA A 19 4.33 6.09 -9.60
C ALA A 19 3.09 5.35 -9.05
N TRP A 20 2.70 5.58 -7.80
CA TRP A 20 1.57 4.89 -7.18
C TRP A 20 0.20 5.46 -7.54
N ALA A 21 0.12 6.68 -8.08
CA ALA A 21 -1.15 7.32 -8.44
C ALA A 21 -2.02 6.48 -9.39
N SER A 22 -1.40 5.73 -10.32
CA SER A 22 -2.12 4.87 -11.27
C SER A 22 -2.61 3.54 -10.67
N PRO A 23 -1.86 2.81 -9.83
CA PRO A 23 -2.33 1.56 -9.21
C PRO A 23 -3.23 1.73 -7.97
N PHE A 24 -3.28 2.91 -7.33
CA PHE A 24 -4.12 3.16 -6.15
C PHE A 24 -5.58 2.66 -6.27
N PRO A 25 -6.27 2.82 -7.43
CA PRO A 25 -7.66 2.37 -7.58
C PRO A 25 -7.83 0.85 -7.71
N LEU A 26 -6.76 0.09 -7.95
CA LEU A 26 -6.83 -1.36 -8.23
C LEU A 26 -6.58 -2.22 -6.99
N VAL A 27 -5.94 -1.66 -5.98
CA VAL A 27 -5.59 -2.38 -4.74
C VAL A 27 -6.76 -2.37 -3.76
N GLY A 28 -6.86 -3.42 -2.93
CA GLY A 28 -7.90 -3.54 -1.90
C GLY A 28 -7.53 -2.89 -0.58
N ALA A 29 -6.24 -2.84 -0.26
CA ALA A 29 -5.70 -2.14 0.91
C ALA A 29 -4.18 -1.91 0.79
N LEU A 30 -3.63 -1.03 1.64
CA LEU A 30 -2.20 -0.74 1.74
C LEU A 30 -1.64 -0.97 3.14
N VAL A 31 -0.43 -1.50 3.20
CA VAL A 31 0.40 -1.55 4.41
C VAL A 31 1.76 -0.94 4.11
N LEU A 32 2.12 0.11 4.85
CA LEU A 32 3.34 0.89 4.63
C LEU A 32 4.25 0.83 5.85
N GLU A 33 5.53 0.52 5.64
CA GLU A 33 6.52 0.51 6.73
C GLU A 33 6.86 1.92 7.22
N MET A 34 7.04 2.84 6.28
CA MET A 34 7.18 4.26 6.54
C MET A 34 5.82 4.93 6.47
N GLY A 35 5.63 5.98 7.24
CA GLY A 35 4.38 6.72 7.21
C GLY A 35 3.88 7.13 8.59
N GLY A 36 2.87 7.98 8.56
CA GLY A 36 2.18 8.52 9.71
C GLY A 36 0.85 9.09 9.26
N MET A 37 -0.09 9.27 10.18
CA MET A 37 -1.47 9.65 9.89
C MET A 37 -1.62 10.92 9.02
N LEU A 38 -0.64 11.81 9.05
CA LEU A 38 -0.64 13.09 8.33
C LEU A 38 0.29 13.12 7.11
N GLN A 39 0.94 12.00 6.77
CA GLN A 39 1.83 11.95 5.62
C GLN A 39 1.05 11.68 4.32
N TYR A 40 1.69 12.00 3.19
CA TYR A 40 1.12 11.92 1.84
C TYR A 40 0.36 10.61 1.60
N ASP A 41 0.99 9.47 1.89
CA ASP A 41 0.41 8.15 1.64
C ASP A 41 -0.93 7.92 2.38
N ALA A 42 -1.02 8.39 3.62
CA ALA A 42 -2.23 8.28 4.45
C ALA A 42 -3.32 9.30 4.06
N ILE A 43 -2.93 10.45 3.51
CA ILE A 43 -3.88 11.42 2.95
C ILE A 43 -4.47 10.85 1.66
N VAL A 44 -3.62 10.44 0.74
CA VAL A 44 -4.00 9.88 -0.55
C VAL A 44 -4.88 8.65 -0.36
N SER A 45 -4.52 7.70 0.50
CA SER A 45 -5.36 6.53 0.74
C SER A 45 -6.80 6.90 1.15
N ARG A 46 -6.98 7.95 1.94
CA ARG A 46 -8.32 8.44 2.34
C ARG A 46 -9.07 9.11 1.19
N GLU A 47 -8.38 9.87 0.35
CA GLU A 47 -8.99 10.49 -0.84
C GLU A 47 -9.52 9.44 -1.83
N TYR A 48 -8.81 8.32 -1.96
CA TYR A 48 -9.22 7.18 -2.79
C TYR A 48 -10.17 6.20 -2.09
N GLY A 49 -10.53 6.44 -0.82
CA GLY A 49 -11.38 5.53 -0.04
C GLY A 49 -10.73 4.16 0.24
N LEU A 50 -9.40 4.09 0.13
CA LEU A 50 -8.60 2.88 0.26
C LEU A 50 -8.18 2.65 1.72
N PRO A 51 -8.52 1.49 2.33
CA PRO A 51 -8.01 1.15 3.65
C PRO A 51 -6.48 1.09 3.67
N ALA A 52 -5.85 1.80 4.61
CA ALA A 52 -4.40 1.82 4.74
C ALA A 52 -3.95 1.78 6.20
N VAL A 53 -2.87 1.01 6.44
CA VAL A 53 -2.12 1.00 7.70
C VAL A 53 -0.71 1.50 7.41
N VAL A 54 -0.26 2.50 8.18
CA VAL A 54 1.03 3.17 7.96
C VAL A 54 1.92 3.09 9.20
N GLY A 55 3.24 3.16 9.01
CA GLY A 55 4.20 3.11 10.11
C GLY A 55 4.42 1.70 10.69
N VAL A 56 4.18 0.65 9.89
CA VAL A 56 4.31 -0.74 10.33
C VAL A 56 5.74 -1.22 10.12
N ALA A 57 6.58 -1.04 11.14
CA ALA A 57 7.98 -1.44 11.07
C ALA A 57 8.16 -2.92 10.68
N ASN A 58 9.01 -3.19 9.69
CA ASN A 58 9.30 -4.53 9.14
C ASN A 58 8.11 -5.26 8.49
N ALA A 59 7.02 -4.59 8.10
CA ALA A 59 5.88 -5.23 7.44
C ALA A 59 6.28 -6.14 6.27
N LYS A 60 7.19 -5.71 5.39
CA LYS A 60 7.64 -6.48 4.23
C LYS A 60 8.41 -7.76 4.62
N LYS A 61 9.03 -7.77 5.81
CA LYS A 61 9.69 -8.98 6.33
C LYS A 61 8.70 -9.91 7.00
N LEU A 62 7.68 -9.37 7.66
CA LEU A 62 6.65 -10.14 8.36
C LEU A 62 5.70 -10.83 7.39
N PHE A 63 5.40 -10.16 6.27
CA PHE A 63 4.51 -10.67 5.24
C PHE A 63 5.32 -11.02 3.99
N GLN A 64 5.76 -12.27 3.91
CA GLN A 64 6.32 -12.83 2.68
C GLN A 64 5.17 -13.45 1.89
N ASN A 65 4.90 -12.89 0.71
CA ASN A 65 3.85 -13.22 -0.27
C ASN A 65 3.17 -14.58 -0.02
N SER A 66 1.90 -14.55 0.40
CA SER A 66 1.02 -15.71 0.35
C SER A 66 0.23 -15.64 -0.96
N HIS A 67 0.76 -16.23 -2.02
CA HIS A 67 -0.08 -16.70 -3.11
C HIS A 67 -0.81 -17.95 -2.58
N LEU A 68 -2.04 -17.77 -2.11
CA LEU A 68 -3.04 -18.84 -1.96
C LEU A 68 -4.13 -18.62 -3.01
#